data_AF-A0A7C1EE80-F1
#
_entry.id   AF-A0A7C1EE80-F1
#
_cell.length_a   1.000
_cell.length_b   1.000
_cell.length_c   1.000
_cell.angle_alpha   90.00
_cell.angle_beta   90.00
_cell.angle_gamma   90.00
#
_symmetry.space_group_name_H-M   'P 1'
#
loop_
_entity.id
_entity.type
_entity.pdbx_description
1 polymer ?
#
loop_
_entity_poly.entity_id
_entity_poly.type
_entity_poly.pdbx_seq_one_letter_code
_entity_poly.pdbx_strand_id
1 'polypeptide(L)' 'MIAVIIGIVVIGLAVIGTPLFVVLGGLAMLLFAIAGIDVSAVIIEATRISTSPILIAIPLFTFAGYLMAESGMPQR' A
#
# COMPACT_ATOMS: atom_id res chain seq x y z
N MET A 1 23.14 -12.59 10.90
CA MET A 1 23.95 -11.45 10.40
C MET A 1 23.39 -10.89 9.10
N ILE A 2 23.18 -11.69 8.06
CA ILE A 2 22.66 -11.22 6.76
C ILE A 2 21.30 -10.51 6.88
N ALA A 3 20.33 -11.10 7.61
CA ALA A 3 19.01 -10.48 7.81
C ALA A 3 19.09 -9.10 8.49
N VAL A 4 20.02 -8.92 9.44
CA VAL A 4 20.24 -7.63 10.13
C VAL A 4 20.79 -6.60 9.16
N ILE A 5 21.74 -6.99 8.30
CA ILE A 5 22.31 -6.11 7.27
C ILE A 5 21.22 -5.68 6.28
N ILE A 6 20.39 -6.61 5.80
CA ILE A 6 19.26 -6.30 4.92
C ILE A 6 18.30 -5.32 5.59
N GLY A 7 17.96 -5.53 6.86
CA GLY A 7 17.12 -4.62 7.62
C GLY A 7 17.70 -3.21 7.72
N ILE A 8 18.99 -3.07 8.01
CA ILE A 8 19.68 -1.78 8.08
C ILE A 8 19.66 -1.07 6.72
N VAL A 9 19.92 -1.79 5.62
CA VAL A 9 19.89 -1.23 4.27
C VAL A 9 18.48 -0.74 3.91
N VAL A 10 17.44 -1.53 4.20
CA VAL A 10 16.04 -1.18 3.94
C VAL A 10 15.62 0.07 4.73
N ILE A 11 16.01 0.16 6.01
CA ILE A 11 15.76 1.34 6.84
C ILE A 11 16.52 2.56 6.28
N GLY A 12 17.78 2.37 5.90
CA GLY A 12 18.59 3.43 5.27
C GLY A 12 17.94 3.99 4.01
N LEU A 13 17.42 3.12 3.13
CA LEU A 13 16.69 3.53 1.92
C LEU A 13 15.44 4.35 2.25
N ALA A 14 14.67 3.96 3.27
CA ALA A 14 13.49 4.70 3.71
C ALA A 14 13.85 6.10 4.25
N VAL A 15 14.95 6.22 5.00
CA VAL A 15 15.39 7.50 5.59
C VAL A 15 15.92 8.49 4.57
N ILE A 16 16.56 8.02 3.48
CA ILE A 16 17.10 8.88 2.40
C ILE A 16 15.97 9.45 1.50
N GLY A 17 14.71 9.11 1.78
CA GLY A 17 13.55 9.62 1.02
C GLY A 17 13.18 8.75 -0.18
N THR A 18 13.66 7.50 -0.23
CA THR A 18 13.15 6.53 -1.21
C THR A 18 11.65 6.35 -0.99
N PRO A 19 10.82 6.38 -2.06
CA PRO A 19 9.39 6.22 -1.90
C PRO A 19 9.06 4.91 -1.16
N LEU A 20 8.21 4.99 -0.13
CA LEU A 20 7.90 3.84 0.73
C LEU A 20 7.36 2.64 -0.05
N PHE A 21 6.61 2.86 -1.13
CA PHE A 21 6.12 1.76 -1.96
C PHE A 21 7.25 0.97 -2.64
N VAL A 22 8.37 1.63 -3.00
CA VAL A 22 9.56 0.99 -3.57
C VAL A 22 10.26 0.16 -2.49
N VAL A 23 10.41 0.73 -1.30
CA VAL A 23 11.05 0.06 -0.16
C VAL A 23 10.27 -1.18 0.25
N LEU A 24 8.96 -1.05 0.46
CA LEU A 24 8.07 -2.14 0.86
C LEU A 24 7.91 -3.19 -0.25
N GLY A 25 7.81 -2.76 -1.51
CA GLY A 25 7.71 -3.65 -2.67
C GLY A 25 8.99 -4.47 -2.87
N GLY A 26 10.16 -3.83 -2.79
CA GLY A 26 11.44 -4.52 -2.86
C GLY A 26 11.65 -5.49 -1.70
N LEU A 27 11.24 -5.09 -0.49
CA LEU A 27 11.27 -5.97 0.68
C LEU A 27 10.35 -7.20 0.49
N ALA A 28 9.15 -7.02 -0.05
CA ALA A 28 8.22 -8.11 -0.33
C ALA A 28 8.82 -9.10 -1.34
N MET A 29 9.38 -8.62 -2.45
CA MET A 29 10.04 -9.45 -3.46
C MET A 29 11.20 -10.25 -2.85
N LEU A 30 12.05 -9.60 -2.04
CA LEU A 30 13.19 -10.22 -1.37
C LEU A 30 12.74 -11.31 -0.39
N LEU A 31 11.73 -11.03 0.45
CA LEU A 31 11.24 -11.98 1.44
C LEU A 31 10.54 -13.18 0.80
N PHE A 32 9.78 -12.96 -0.29
CA PHE A 32 9.13 -14.04 -1.04
C PHE A 32 10.16 -14.95 -1.70
N ALA A 33 11.19 -14.36 -2.33
CA ALA A 33 12.30 -15.12 -2.91
C ALA A 33 13.03 -15.98 -1.86
N ILE A 34 13.28 -15.42 -0.66
CA ILE A 34 13.89 -16.17 0.46
C ILE A 34 12.96 -17.28 0.97
N ALA A 35 11.65 -17.06 0.97
CA ALA A 35 10.66 -18.04 1.37
C ALA A 35 10.40 -19.12 0.29
N GLY A 36 11.06 -19.06 -0.87
CA GLY A 36 10.85 -19.98 -1.98
C GLY A 36 9.48 -19.81 -2.67
N ILE A 37 8.82 -18.68 -2.48
CA ILE A 37 7.56 -18.32 -3.11
C ILE A 37 7.86 -17.59 -4.41
N ASP A 38 7.11 -17.89 -5.47
CA ASP A 38 7.25 -17.21 -6.75
C ASP A 38 7.01 -15.70 -6.59
N VAL A 39 7.90 -14.88 -7.15
CA VAL A 39 7.84 -13.41 -7.02
C VAL A 39 6.57 -12.83 -7.66
N SER A 40 5.96 -13.53 -8.62
CA SER A 40 4.64 -13.15 -9.18
C SER A 40 3.54 -13.12 -8.12
N ALA A 41 3.66 -13.89 -7.03
CA ALA A 41 2.70 -13.86 -5.93
C ALA A 41 2.63 -12.48 -5.25
N VAL A 42 3.70 -11.69 -5.27
CA VAL A 42 3.68 -10.30 -4.78
C VAL A 42 2.66 -9.45 -5.57
N ILE A 43 2.61 -9.60 -6.89
CA ILE A 43 1.66 -8.86 -7.75
C ILE A 43 0.23 -9.41 -7.56
N ILE A 44 0.08 -10.73 -7.41
CA ILE A 44 -1.23 -11.35 -7.16
C ILE A 44 -1.83 -10.82 -5.85
N GLU A 45 -1.05 -10.76 -4.78
CA GLU A 45 -1.49 -10.25 -3.49
C GLU A 45 -1.79 -8.74 -3.54
N ALA A 46 -0.97 -7.96 -4.26
CA ALA A 46 -1.20 -6.53 -4.45
C ALA A 46 -2.49 -6.23 -5.22
N THR A 47 -2.76 -6.99 -6.28
CA THR A 47 -3.99 -6.83 -7.08
C THR A 47 -5.23 -7.25 -6.31
N ARG A 48 -5.15 -8.28 -5.45
CA ARG A 48 -6.25 -8.68 -4.55
C ARG A 48 -6.66 -7.55 -3.60
N ILE A 49 -5.70 -6.76 -3.10
CA ILE A 49 -6.00 -5.60 -2.24
C ILE A 49 -6.60 -4.46 -3.07
N SER A 50 -6.06 -4.23 -4.28
CA SER A 50 -6.52 -3.16 -5.17
C SER A 50 -7.97 -3.33 -5.62
N THR A 51 -8.48 -4.55 -5.70
CA THR A 51 -9.88 -4.84 -6.04
C THR A 51 -10.80 -4.89 -4.82
N SER A 52 -10.30 -4.55 -3.63
CA SER A 52 -11.11 -4.50 -2.42
C SER A 52 -12.20 -3.43 -2.54
N PRO A 53 -13.47 -3.79 -2.28
CA PRO A 53 -14.58 -2.83 -2.26
C PRO A 53 -14.37 -1.64 -1.32
N ILE A 54 -13.53 -1.81 -0.28
CA ILE A 54 -13.19 -0.76 0.68
C ILE A 54 -12.51 0.43 0.00
N LEU A 55 -11.63 0.19 -0.98
CA LEU A 55 -10.94 1.27 -1.68
C LEU A 55 -11.89 2.09 -2.55
N ILE A 56 -12.91 1.45 -3.11
CA ILE A 56 -13.97 2.11 -3.88
C ILE A 56 -14.88 2.94 -2.96
N ALA A 57 -15.09 2.49 -1.73
CA ALA A 57 -15.90 3.21 -0.76
C ALA A 57 -15.32 4.59 -0.38
N ILE A 58 -13.99 4.78 -0.40
CA ILE A 58 -13.35 6.06 -0.02
C ILE A 58 -13.75 7.21 -0.96
N PRO A 59 -13.60 7.10 -2.31
CA PRO A 59 -14.11 8.12 -3.22
C PRO A 59 -15.63 8.28 -3.16
N LEU A 60 -16.39 7.19 -3.04
CA LEU A 60 -17.86 7.25 -2.97
C LEU A 60 -18.33 7.97 -1.70
N PHE A 61 -17.67 7.76 -0.57
CA PHE A 61 -17.96 8.46 0.67
C PHE A 61 -17.66 9.95 0.54
N THR A 62 -16.55 10.31 -0.09
CA THR A 62 -16.20 11.70 -0.39
C THR A 62 -17.24 12.34 -1.31
N PHE A 63 -17.67 11.62 -2.35
CA PHE A 63 -18.71 12.07 -3.29
C PHE A 63 -20.06 12.29 -2.60
N ALA A 64 -20.49 11.34 -1.76
CA ALA A 64 -21.72 11.48 -0.98
C ALA A 64 -21.63 12.66 -0.01
N GLY A 65 -20.49 12.85 0.65
CA GLY A 65 -20.22 14.00 1.52
C GLY A 65 -20.34 15.33 0.77
N TYR A 66 -19.76 15.42 -0.43
CA TYR A 66 -19.89 16.59 -1.30
C TYR A 66 -21.34 16.87 -1.69
N LEU A 67 -22.09 15.85 -2.12
CA LEU A 67 -23.49 15.99 -2.50
C LEU A 67 -24.35 16.48 -1.32
N MET A 68 -24.09 15.96 -0.11
CA MET A 68 -24.77 16.42 1.10
C MET A 68 -24.43 17.88 1.41
N ALA A 69 -23.16 18.29 1.32
CA ALA A 69 -22.75 19.67 1.54
C ALA A 69 -23.44 20.65 0.57
N GLU A 70 -23.52 20.29 -0.71
CA GLU A 70 -24.08 21.15 -1.76
C GLU A 70 -25.62 21.12 -1.81
N SER A 71 -26.27 20.12 -1.22
CA SER A 71 -27.74 19.98 -1.21
C SER A 71 -28.44 20.81 -0.13
N GLY A 72 -27.72 21.60 0.67
CA GLY A 72 -28.30 22.38 1.78
C GLY A 72 -28.74 21.55 2.99
N MET A 73 -28.43 20.25 2.99
CA MET A 73 -28.65 19.36 4.14
C MET A 73 -27.94 19.82 5.44
N PRO A 74 -26.75 20.46 5.44
CA PRO A 74 -26.07 20.87 6.67
C PRO A 74 -26.74 22.02 7.43
N GLN A 75 -27.76 22.66 6.85
CA GLN A 75 -28.46 23.80 7.45
C GLN A 75 -29.62 23.38 8.36
N ARG A 76 -29.71 22.10 8.73
CA ARG A 76 -30.68 21.53 9.68
C ARG A 76 -29.98 20.97 10.91
#